data_AF-A0A7G2ED80-F1
#
_entry.id   AF-A0A7G2ED80-F1
#
_cell.length_a   1.000
_cell.length_b   1.000
_cell.length_c   1.000
_cell.angle_alpha   90.00
_cell.angle_beta   90.00
_cell.angle_gamma   90.00
#
_symmetry.space_group_name_H-M   'P 1'
#
loop_
_entity.id
_entity.type
_entity.pdbx_description
1 polymer ?
#
loop_
_entity_poly.entity_id
_entity_poly.type
_entity_poly.pdbx_seq_one_letter_code
_entity_poly.pdbx_strand_id
1 'polypeptide(L)'
;MSVQSSTKGAINQLTRSLACEWAKDNIRINAVAPWYIKTSMVEQVLSNKEYLEEVYSVTPLGRLGEPREVSSAVAFLCLPASSYITGQILCVDGGMSINGFFPRHD
;
A
#
# COMPACT_ATOMS: atom_id res chain seq x y z
N MET A 1 13.67 -11.23 2.57
CA MET A 1 12.24 -10.97 2.88
C MET A 1 12.02 -10.66 4.36
N SER A 2 12.50 -11.47 5.31
CA SER A 2 12.27 -11.27 6.76
C SER A 2 12.56 -9.86 7.29
N VAL A 3 13.73 -9.28 7.00
CA VAL A 3 14.08 -7.91 7.45
C VAL A 3 13.12 -6.86 6.91
N GLN A 4 12.77 -6.94 5.61
CA GLN A 4 11.80 -6.03 4.99
C GLN A 4 10.41 -6.16 5.64
N SER A 5 9.96 -7.39 5.88
CA SER A 5 8.69 -7.67 6.55
C SER A 5 8.67 -7.09 7.98
N SER A 6 9.73 -7.30 8.77
CA SER A 6 9.85 -6.75 10.12
C SER A 6 9.82 -5.23 10.12
N THR A 7 10.58 -4.57 9.25
CA THR A 7 10.62 -3.11 9.17
C THR A 7 9.28 -2.53 8.75
N LYS A 8 8.61 -3.10 7.74
CA LYS A 8 7.29 -2.62 7.29
C LYS A 8 6.20 -2.87 8.35
N GLY A 9 6.26 -3.99 9.07
CA GLY A 9 5.38 -4.24 10.22
C GLY A 9 5.59 -3.24 11.36
N ALA A 10 6.85 -2.90 11.65
CA ALA A 10 7.20 -1.89 12.65
C ALA A 10 6.66 -0.50 12.28
N ILE A 11 6.74 -0.11 11.00
CA ILE A 11 6.13 1.14 10.51
C ILE A 11 4.63 1.17 10.78
N ASN A 12 3.91 0.08 10.53
CA ASN A 12 2.46 0.03 10.79
C ASN A 12 2.13 0.28 12.28
N GLN A 13 2.92 -0.28 13.19
CA GLN A 13 2.71 -0.05 14.63
C GLN A 13 3.13 1.36 15.04
N LEU A 14 4.24 1.87 14.49
CA LEU A 14 4.69 3.24 14.71
C LEU A 14 3.63 4.26 14.29
N THR A 15 2.99 4.07 13.13
CA THR A 15 1.89 4.91 12.65
C THR A 15 0.77 4.99 13.67
N ARG A 16 0.36 3.85 14.25
CA ARG A 16 -0.71 3.81 15.26
C ARG A 16 -0.32 4.49 16.57
N SER A 17 0.90 4.24 17.06
CA SER A 17 1.38 4.87 18.29
C SER A 17 1.46 6.39 18.16
N LEU A 18 2.09 6.88 17.09
CA LEU A 18 2.22 8.33 16.83
C LEU A 18 0.86 9.00 16.58
N ALA A 19 -0.08 8.30 15.94
CA ALA A 19 -1.44 8.81 15.76
C ALA A 19 -2.14 9.12 17.09
N CYS A 20 -1.93 8.28 18.12
CA CYS A 20 -2.46 8.53 19.47
C CYS A 20 -1.67 9.62 20.19
N GLU A 21 -0.34 9.58 20.13
CA GLU A 21 0.54 10.51 20.85
C GLU A 21 0.35 11.97 20.40
N TRP A 22 0.18 12.20 19.10
CA TRP A 22 0.13 13.55 18.51
C TRP A 22 -1.28 14.04 18.20
N ALA A 23 -2.32 13.25 18.50
CA ALA A 23 -3.72 13.66 18.30
C ALA A 23 -4.07 14.94 19.06
N LYS A 24 -3.55 15.12 20.28
CA LYS A 24 -3.76 16.32 21.11
C LYS A 24 -3.22 17.60 20.46
N ASP A 25 -2.23 17.46 19.58
CA ASP A 25 -1.59 18.55 18.85
C ASP A 25 -2.25 18.78 17.48
N ASN A 26 -3.39 18.12 17.23
CA ASN A 26 -4.12 18.13 15.96
C ASN A 26 -3.28 17.65 14.75
N ILE A 27 -2.31 16.76 15.01
CA ILE A 27 -1.49 16.13 13.97
C ILE A 27 -2.04 14.74 13.68
N ARG A 28 -2.31 14.46 12.41
CA ARG A 28 -2.80 13.16 11.93
C ARG A 28 -1.66 12.34 11.36
N ILE A 29 -1.64 11.05 11.66
CA ILE A 29 -0.61 10.13 11.20
C ILE A 29 -1.29 8.95 10.50
N ASN A 30 -0.92 8.68 9.26
CA ASN A 30 -1.43 7.56 8.47
C ASN A 30 -0.29 6.99 7.64
N ALA A 31 -0.42 5.73 7.20
CA ALA A 31 0.49 5.11 6.24
C ALA A 31 -0.27 4.66 4.99
N VAL A 32 0.44 4.57 3.88
CA VAL A 32 -0.07 4.00 2.62
C VAL A 32 0.74 2.76 2.30
N ALA A 33 0.05 1.65 2.04
CA ALA A 33 0.64 0.34 1.76
C ALA A 33 0.36 -0.04 0.30
N PRO A 34 1.28 0.27 -0.64
CA PRO A 34 1.12 -0.09 -2.03
C PRO A 34 1.51 -1.55 -2.30
N TRP A 35 0.91 -2.12 -3.36
CA TRP A 35 1.39 -3.35 -4.01
C TRP A 35 2.34 -3.01 -5.17
N TYR A 36 2.43 -3.83 -6.21
CA TYR A 36 3.28 -3.55 -7.36
C TYR A 36 2.80 -2.33 -8.15
N ILE A 37 3.64 -1.29 -8.12
CA ILE A 37 3.43 -0.02 -8.83
C ILE A 37 4.51 0.12 -9.91
N LYS A 38 4.13 0.63 -11.09
CA LYS A 38 5.05 0.89 -12.21
C LYS A 38 6.07 1.99 -11.88
N THR A 39 7.14 1.59 -11.21
CA THR A 39 8.30 2.42 -10.85
C THR A 39 9.55 1.75 -11.38
N SER A 40 10.67 2.49 -11.47
CA SER A 40 11.97 1.93 -11.90
C SER A 40 12.43 0.76 -11.04
N MET A 41 12.05 0.72 -9.76
CA MET A 41 12.35 -0.40 -8.86
C MET A 41 11.72 -1.73 -9.30
N VAL A 42 10.61 -1.67 -10.05
CA VAL A 42 9.83 -2.85 -10.47
C VAL A 42 10.25 -3.34 -11.87
N GLU A 43 11.32 -2.77 -12.46
CA GLU A 43 11.86 -3.21 -13.77
C GLU A 43 12.18 -4.70 -13.83
N GLN A 44 12.69 -5.28 -12.73
CA GLN A 44 12.96 -6.72 -12.64
C GLN A 44 11.69 -7.57 -12.80
N VAL A 45 10.57 -7.12 -12.22
CA VAL A 45 9.27 -7.78 -12.35
C VAL A 45 8.73 -7.61 -13.77
N LEU A 46 8.89 -6.43 -14.37
CA LEU A 46 8.49 -6.19 -15.76
C LEU A 46 9.29 -7.03 -16.77
N SER A 47 10.53 -7.39 -16.42
CA SER A 47 11.41 -8.20 -17.28
C SER A 47 11.11 -9.71 -17.25
N ASN A 48 10.39 -10.18 -16.22
CA ASN A 48 10.01 -11.58 -16.06
C ASN A 48 8.51 -11.74 -16.29
N LYS A 49 8.13 -12.28 -17.46
CA LYS A 49 6.72 -12.40 -17.86
C LYS A 49 5.94 -13.35 -16.97
N GLU A 50 6.53 -14.49 -16.61
CA GLU A 50 5.89 -15.48 -15.74
C GLU A 50 5.56 -14.88 -14.37
N TYR A 51 6.51 -14.15 -13.78
CA TYR A 51 6.30 -13.48 -12.51
C TYR A 51 5.26 -12.34 -12.60
N LEU A 52 5.23 -11.63 -13.73
CA LEU A 52 4.24 -10.58 -13.97
C LEU A 52 2.82 -11.16 -14.04
N GLU A 53 2.64 -12.31 -14.70
CA GLU A 53 1.35 -13.01 -14.73
C GLU A 53 0.95 -13.53 -13.34
N GLU A 54 1.88 -14.03 -12.53
CA GLU A 54 1.61 -14.36 -11.13
C GLU A 54 1.09 -13.15 -10.35
N VAL A 55 1.75 -11.98 -10.49
CA VAL A 55 1.31 -10.72 -9.88
C VAL A 55 -0.10 -10.35 -10.33
N TYR A 56 -0.42 -10.49 -11.61
CA TYR A 56 -1.77 -10.21 -12.13
C TYR A 56 -2.82 -11.18 -11.60
N SER A 57 -2.49 -12.47 -11.50
CA SER A 57 -3.41 -13.50 -11.03
C SER A 57 -3.90 -13.28 -9.59
N VAL A 58 -3.04 -12.70 -8.75
CA VAL A 58 -3.36 -12.41 -7.33
C VAL A 58 -3.86 -10.99 -7.11
N THR A 59 -3.87 -10.14 -8.14
CA THR A 59 -4.35 -8.76 -8.07
C THR A 59 -5.77 -8.67 -8.66
N PRO A 60 -6.83 -8.44 -7.85
CA PRO A 60 -8.20 -8.35 -8.34
C PRO A 60 -8.47 -7.31 -9.44
N LEU A 61 -7.67 -6.25 -9.55
CA LEU A 61 -7.75 -5.32 -10.69
C LEU A 61 -6.98 -5.78 -11.94
N GLY A 62 -6.25 -6.90 -11.87
CA GLY A 62 -5.60 -7.56 -13.00
C GLY A 62 -4.48 -6.75 -13.67
N ARG A 63 -3.91 -5.76 -12.98
CA ARG A 63 -2.84 -4.90 -13.51
C ARG A 63 -1.95 -4.35 -12.40
N LEU A 64 -0.78 -3.86 -12.80
CA LEU A 64 0.04 -3.02 -11.93
C LEU A 64 -0.64 -1.68 -11.67
N GLY A 65 -0.41 -1.13 -10.48
CA GLY A 65 -0.80 0.24 -10.16
C GLY A 65 0.11 1.28 -10.82
N GLU A 66 -0.40 2.48 -10.99
CA GLU A 66 0.35 3.64 -11.45
C GLU A 66 0.82 4.49 -10.24
N PRO A 67 1.99 5.15 -10.31
CA PRO A 67 2.46 6.03 -9.23
C PRO A 67 1.44 7.10 -8.83
N ARG A 68 0.61 7.55 -9.79
CA ARG A 68 -0.44 8.55 -9.56
C ARG A 68 -1.55 8.03 -8.65
N GLU A 69 -1.83 6.74 -8.63
CA GLU A 69 -2.87 6.15 -7.78
C GLU A 69 -2.44 6.21 -6.31
N VAL A 70 -1.16 5.94 -6.03
CA VAL A 70 -0.59 6.08 -4.68
C VAL A 70 -0.52 7.54 -4.26
N SER A 71 0.00 8.43 -5.13
CA SER A 71 0.13 9.85 -4.77
C SER A 71 -1.22 10.54 -4.56
N SER A 72 -2.27 10.12 -5.27
CA SER A 72 -3.63 10.64 -5.08
C SER A 72 -4.21 10.22 -3.72
N ALA A 73 -3.95 8.99 -3.26
CA ALA A 73 -4.34 8.54 -1.92
C ALA A 73 -3.59 9.32 -0.82
N VAL A 74 -2.29 9.56 -0.99
CA VAL A 74 -1.51 10.41 -0.08
C VAL A 74 -2.06 11.84 -0.06
N ALA A 75 -2.33 12.42 -1.23
CA ALA A 75 -2.91 13.76 -1.33
C ALA A 75 -4.24 13.85 -0.58
N PHE A 76 -5.15 12.88 -0.75
CA PHE A 76 -6.40 12.80 0.01
C PHE A 76 -6.16 12.81 1.52
N LEU A 77 -5.20 12.02 2.02
CA LEU A 77 -4.84 11.99 3.45
C LEU A 77 -4.26 13.31 3.96
N CYS A 78 -3.78 14.20 3.08
CA CYS A 78 -3.36 15.54 3.43
C CYS A 78 -4.50 16.57 3.39
N LEU A 79 -5.59 16.29 2.67
CA LEU A 79 -6.72 17.23 2.52
C LEU A 79 -7.62 17.28 3.76
N PRO A 80 -8.36 18.39 3.98
CA PRO A 80 -9.36 18.50 5.04
C PRO A 80 -10.46 17.43 4.98
N ALA A 81 -10.71 16.84 3.81
CA ALA A 81 -11.66 15.73 3.65
C ALA A 81 -11.29 14.48 4.48
N SER A 82 -10.04 14.37 4.91
CA SER A 82 -9.54 13.29 5.79
C SER A 82 -9.35 13.74 7.24
N SER A 83 -9.99 14.83 7.67
CA SER A 83 -9.80 15.45 8.99
C SER A 83 -10.08 14.53 10.17
N TYR A 84 -10.90 13.49 9.98
CA TYR A 84 -11.21 12.49 11.01
C TYR A 84 -10.52 11.13 10.77
N ILE A 85 -9.48 11.10 9.94
CA ILE A 85 -8.72 9.89 9.60
C ILE A 85 -7.29 10.01 10.15
N THR A 86 -7.00 9.20 11.17
CA THR A 86 -5.67 9.04 11.78
C THR A 86 -5.47 7.58 12.22
N GLY A 87 -4.23 7.14 12.32
CA GLY A 87 -3.81 5.79 12.68
C GLY A 87 -4.05 4.72 11.62
N GLN A 88 -4.50 5.09 10.41
CA GLN A 88 -4.87 4.13 9.37
C GLN A 88 -3.68 3.69 8.53
N ILE A 89 -3.71 2.42 8.12
CA ILE A 89 -2.85 1.86 7.08
C ILE A 89 -3.74 1.67 5.85
N LEU A 90 -3.62 2.55 4.87
CA LEU A 90 -4.44 2.51 3.67
C LEU A 90 -3.76 1.66 2.59
N CYS A 91 -4.32 0.48 2.32
CA CYS A 91 -3.87 -0.35 1.21
C CYS A 91 -4.25 0.29 -0.14
N VAL A 92 -3.27 0.45 -1.03
CA VAL A 92 -3.47 0.93 -2.42
C VAL A 92 -2.85 -0.12 -3.34
N ASP A 93 -3.56 -1.24 -3.49
CA ASP A 93 -2.97 -2.50 -3.95
C ASP A 93 -3.82 -3.26 -4.97
N GLY A 94 -4.87 -2.64 -5.50
CA GLY A 94 -5.79 -3.29 -6.43
C GLY A 94 -6.51 -4.51 -5.84
N GLY A 95 -6.63 -4.59 -4.52
CA GLY A 95 -7.30 -5.65 -3.78
C GLY A 95 -6.39 -6.82 -3.39
N MET A 96 -5.08 -6.75 -3.66
CA MET A 96 -4.17 -7.87 -3.41
C MET A 96 -4.12 -8.28 -1.93
N SER A 97 -4.09 -7.34 -0.97
CA SER A 97 -4.05 -7.68 0.46
C SER A 97 -5.29 -8.42 0.96
N ILE A 98 -6.41 -8.30 0.25
CA ILE A 98 -7.67 -9.00 0.55
C ILE A 98 -7.74 -10.33 -0.18
N ASN A 99 -7.28 -10.36 -1.45
CA ASN A 99 -7.29 -11.58 -2.25
C ASN A 99 -6.29 -12.62 -1.71
N GLY A 100 -5.09 -12.16 -1.35
CA GLY A 100 -4.06 -12.90 -0.61
C GLY A 100 -3.48 -14.13 -1.31
N PHE A 101 -4.32 -15.15 -1.54
CA PHE A 101 -3.94 -16.53 -1.84
C PHE A 101 -4.93 -17.28 -2.77
N PHE A 102 -5.94 -16.59 -3.32
CA PHE A 102 -6.84 -17.15 -4.33
C PHE A 102 -6.49 -16.58 -5.71
N PRO A 103 -5.45 -17.12 -6.38
CA PRO A 103 -5.17 -16.72 -7.75
C PRO A 103 -6.39 -17.03 -8.62
N ARG A 104 -6.68 -16.14 -9.57
CA ARG A 104 -7.67 -16.41 -10.61
C ARG A 104 -7.28 -17.67 -11.40
N HIS A 105 -8.14 -18.69 -11.34
CA HIS A 105 -8.00 -19.96 -12.07
C HIS A 105 -9.05 -19.99 -13.18
N ASP A 106 -8.92 -19.08 -14.13
CA ASP A 106 -9.72 -19.03 -15.35
C ASP A 106 -8.82 -18.80 -16.56
#